data_AF-A0A9E4TRV9-F1
#
_entry.id   AF-A0A9E4TRV9-F1
#
_cell.length_a   1.000
_cell.length_b   1.000
_cell.length_c   1.000
_cell.angle_alpha   90.00
_cell.angle_beta   90.00
_cell.angle_gamma   90.00
#
_symmetry.space_group_name_H-M   'P 1'
#
loop_
_entity.id
_entity.type
_entity.pdbx_description
1 polymer ?
#
loop_
_entity_poly.entity_id
_entity_poly.type
_entity_poly.pdbx_seq_one_letter_code
_entity_poly.pdbx_strand_id
1 'polypeptide(L)'
;MKRFTIPLLVPTGISLFLSISVLAEETQLASIVVSASRTIQANPPSSSVISIITREEIERSAAQNLLQLLGGHSGIQLTSLYGDGSKATIDMRGFG
;
A
#
# COMPACT_ATOMS: atom_id res chain seq x y z
N MET A 1 -68.75 -40.27 -2.92
CA MET A 1 -67.91 -39.33 -3.68
C MET A 1 -67.41 -38.24 -2.75
N LYS A 2 -66.12 -38.20 -2.42
CA LYS A 2 -65.32 -37.00 -2.11
C LYS A 2 -63.92 -37.47 -1.73
N ARG A 3 -62.94 -36.92 -2.44
CA ARG A 3 -61.63 -37.49 -2.72
C ARG A 3 -60.68 -37.08 -1.60
N PHE A 4 -59.95 -38.06 -1.06
CA PHE A 4 -58.86 -37.88 -0.10
C PHE A 4 -57.71 -37.15 -0.82
N THR A 5 -57.41 -35.92 -0.42
CA THR A 5 -56.31 -35.13 -0.98
C THR A 5 -55.23 -34.91 0.07
N ILE A 6 -54.11 -35.60 -0.11
CA ILE A 6 -52.85 -35.40 0.59
C ILE A 6 -52.03 -34.37 -0.22
N PRO A 7 -51.54 -33.27 0.36
CA PRO A 7 -50.42 -32.51 -0.22
C PRO A 7 -49.14 -32.87 0.54
N LEU A 8 -48.30 -33.75 -0.01
CA LEU A 8 -47.13 -33.42 -0.83
C LEU A 8 -46.19 -32.36 -0.21
N LEU A 9 -45.34 -32.87 0.69
CA LEU A 9 -43.91 -32.61 0.84
C LEU A 9 -43.27 -31.60 -0.15
N VAL A 10 -42.90 -30.41 0.35
CA VAL A 10 -41.81 -29.59 -0.21
C VAL A 10 -41.06 -28.93 0.95
N PRO A 11 -39.91 -29.47 1.41
CA PRO A 11 -39.00 -28.67 2.22
C PRO A 11 -38.19 -27.82 1.25
N THR A 12 -38.56 -26.56 1.08
CA THR A 12 -37.66 -25.55 0.50
C THR A 12 -36.53 -25.32 1.50
N GLY A 13 -35.55 -26.22 1.49
CA GLY A 13 -34.30 -26.09 2.23
C GLY A 13 -33.46 -25.00 1.59
N ILE A 14 -33.31 -23.89 2.30
CA ILE A 14 -32.39 -22.80 1.96
C ILE A 14 -30.97 -23.39 1.97
N SER A 15 -30.41 -23.62 0.78
CA SER A 15 -29.02 -24.04 0.62
C SER A 15 -28.11 -22.85 0.91
N LEU A 16 -27.61 -22.77 2.15
CA LEU A 16 -26.60 -21.79 2.55
C LEU A 16 -25.28 -22.15 1.86
N PHE A 17 -24.98 -21.48 0.75
CA PHE A 17 -23.68 -21.57 0.09
C PHE A 17 -22.62 -20.99 1.04
N LEU A 18 -21.79 -21.86 1.62
CA LEU A 18 -20.61 -21.47 2.37
C LEU A 18 -19.47 -21.20 1.38
N SER A 19 -19.17 -19.92 1.14
CA SER A 19 -17.99 -19.54 0.36
C SER A 19 -16.73 -19.78 1.20
N ILE A 20 -15.87 -20.69 0.75
CA ILE A 20 -14.51 -20.85 1.30
C ILE A 20 -13.63 -19.76 0.66
N SER A 21 -13.21 -18.80 1.48
CA SER A 21 -12.16 -17.86 1.10
C SER A 21 -10.82 -18.59 1.16
N VAL A 22 -10.14 -18.73 0.02
CA VAL A 22 -8.73 -19.11 -0.03
C VAL A 22 -7.91 -17.95 0.52
N LEU A 23 -7.16 -18.19 1.59
CA LEU A 23 -6.16 -17.27 2.09
C LEU A 23 -4.87 -17.53 1.30
N ALA A 24 -4.53 -16.63 0.39
CA ALA A 24 -3.21 -16.65 -0.24
C ALA A 24 -2.19 -16.14 0.79
N GLU A 25 -1.21 -16.98 1.14
CA GLU A 25 -0.09 -16.57 1.99
C GLU A 25 0.90 -15.78 1.14
N GLU A 26 0.89 -14.45 1.24
CA GLU A 26 1.93 -13.62 0.66
C GLU A 26 3.22 -13.81 1.47
N THR A 27 4.20 -14.50 0.87
CA THR A 27 5.56 -14.56 1.41
C THR A 27 6.20 -13.17 1.36
N GLN A 28 6.18 -12.47 2.49
CA GLN A 28 6.86 -11.20 2.63
C GLN A 28 8.37 -11.41 2.67
N LEU A 29 9.07 -10.86 1.67
CA LEU A 29 10.52 -10.86 1.62
C LEU A 29 11.09 -9.82 2.60
N ALA A 30 12.27 -10.11 3.16
CA ALA A 30 12.99 -9.14 3.97
C ALA A 30 13.36 -7.90 3.16
N SER A 31 13.14 -6.71 3.73
CA SER A 31 13.53 -5.46 3.08
C SER A 31 15.05 -5.31 3.08
N ILE A 32 15.59 -4.80 1.97
CA ILE A 32 17.01 -4.57 1.79
C ILE A 32 17.22 -3.09 1.48
N VAL A 33 18.12 -2.46 2.22
CA VAL A 33 18.50 -1.05 2.02
C VAL A 33 19.90 -1.00 1.42
N VAL A 34 20.08 -0.22 0.35
CA VAL A 34 21.37 -0.05 -0.35
C VAL A 34 21.84 1.41 -0.36
N SER A 35 21.04 2.32 0.20
CA SER A 35 21.33 3.75 0.27
C SER A 35 22.51 4.07 1.21
N ALA A 36 23.25 5.14 0.91
CA ALA A 36 24.47 5.61 1.59
C ALA A 36 25.72 4.72 1.47
N SER A 37 25.66 3.44 1.85
CA SER A 37 26.84 2.56 1.86
C SER A 37 27.13 1.86 0.53
N ARG A 38 26.19 1.90 -0.44
CA ARG A 38 26.28 1.19 -1.73
C ARG A 38 26.48 -0.33 -1.58
N THR A 39 26.20 -0.87 -0.40
CA THR A 39 26.27 -2.29 -0.05
C THR A 39 24.95 -2.70 0.59
N ILE A 40 24.61 -3.98 0.48
CA ILE A 40 23.38 -4.54 1.05
C ILE A 40 23.44 -4.47 2.58
N GLN A 41 22.49 -3.76 3.17
CA GLN A 41 22.34 -3.66 4.62
C GLN A 41 20.88 -3.94 5.00
N ALA A 42 20.69 -4.89 5.93
CA ALA A 42 19.37 -5.17 6.50
C ALA A 42 18.96 -4.11 7.54
N ASN A 43 19.95 -3.51 8.22
CA ASN A 43 19.75 -2.41 9.15
C ASN A 43 20.90 -1.41 8.96
N PRO A 44 20.70 -0.32 8.21
CA PRO A 44 21.77 0.62 7.92
C PRO A 44 22.26 1.31 9.21
N PRO A 45 23.57 1.51 9.39
CA PRO A 45 24.12 2.15 10.58
C PRO A 45 23.68 3.61 10.67
N SER A 46 23.43 4.08 11.90
CA SER A 46 22.87 5.42 12.22
C SER A 46 23.78 6.61 11.91
N SER A 47 24.95 6.39 11.30
CA SER A 47 25.93 7.46 11.06
C SER A 47 25.49 8.47 9.99
N SER A 48 24.47 8.13 9.19
CA SER A 48 23.86 9.00 8.19
C SER A 48 22.37 9.11 8.45
N VAL A 49 21.80 10.31 8.24
CA VAL A 49 20.35 10.50 8.32
C VAL A 49 19.72 9.92 7.04
N ILE A 50 19.03 8.79 7.18
CA ILE A 50 18.35 8.08 6.08
C ILE A 50 16.87 7.99 6.43
N SER A 51 16.00 8.37 5.49
CA SER A 51 14.57 8.13 5.56
C SER A 51 14.18 7.17 4.45
N ILE A 52 13.40 6.15 4.79
CA ILE A 52 12.87 5.16 3.85
C ILE A 52 11.38 5.41 3.76
N ILE A 53 10.87 5.61 2.55
CA ILE A 53 9.43 5.72 2.29
C ILE A 53 8.98 4.37 1.76
N THR A 54 8.17 3.64 2.53
CA THR A 54 7.73 2.29 2.15
C THR A 54 6.57 2.34 1.16
N ARG A 55 6.26 1.20 0.53
CA ARG A 55 5.12 1.09 -0.37
C ARG A 55 3.81 1.43 0.36
N GLU A 56 3.64 0.93 1.57
CA GLU A 56 2.44 1.12 2.38
C GLU A 56 2.26 2.59 2.78
N GLU A 57 3.36 3.32 2.96
CA GLU A 57 3.33 4.77 3.19
C GLU A 57 2.94 5.53 1.92
N ILE A 58 3.48 5.13 0.76
CA ILE A 58 3.11 5.73 -0.55
C ILE A 58 1.61 5.53 -0.81
N GLU A 59 1.11 4.30 -0.67
CA GLU A 59 -0.30 3.96 -0.90
C GLU A 59 -1.22 4.73 0.05
N ARG A 60 -0.82 4.87 1.32
CA ARG A 60 -1.58 5.63 2.32
C ARG A 60 -1.55 7.14 2.09
N SER A 61 -0.46 7.66 1.52
CA SER A 61 -0.31 9.10 1.25
C SER A 61 -1.28 9.62 0.19
N ALA A 62 -1.83 8.73 -0.65
CA ALA A 62 -2.65 9.08 -1.83
C ALA A 62 -1.96 10.08 -2.80
N ALA A 63 -0.64 10.24 -2.69
CA ALA A 63 0.13 11.15 -3.51
C ALA A 63 0.09 10.75 -4.99
N GLN A 64 -0.20 11.71 -5.87
CA GLN A 64 -0.29 11.47 -7.31
C GLN A 64 1.07 11.58 -8.01
N ASN A 65 2.07 12.17 -7.35
CA ASN A 65 3.42 12.33 -7.88
C ASN A 65 4.46 12.42 -6.75
N LEU A 66 5.73 12.32 -7.11
CA LEU A 66 6.84 12.38 -6.15
C LEU A 66 6.90 13.70 -5.37
N LEU A 67 6.54 14.83 -5.97
CA LEU A 67 6.54 16.11 -5.27
C LEU A 67 5.51 16.12 -4.14
N GLN A 68 4.30 15.65 -4.40
CA GLN A 68 3.26 15.54 -3.38
C GLN A 68 3.68 14.59 -2.25
N LEU A 69 4.29 13.46 -2.60
CA LEU A 69 4.80 12.50 -1.63
C LEU A 69 5.90 13.11 -0.74
N LEU A 70 6.91 13.74 -1.35
CA LEU A 70 8.05 14.30 -0.63
C LEU A 70 7.71 15.56 0.16
N GLY A 71 6.70 16.33 -0.25
CA GLY A 71 6.27 17.54 0.45
C GLY A 71 5.74 17.28 1.87
N GLY A 72 5.32 16.06 2.17
CA GLY A 72 4.94 15.64 3.52
C GLY A 72 6.12 15.29 4.44
N HIS A 73 7.35 15.27 3.93
CA HIS A 73 8.53 14.82 4.67
C HIS A 73 9.38 15.99 5.16
N SER A 74 9.81 15.91 6.42
CA SER A 74 10.64 16.94 7.06
C SER A 74 12.02 17.04 6.41
N GLY A 75 12.56 18.26 6.31
CA GLY A 75 13.89 18.51 5.77
C GLY A 75 13.98 18.51 4.24
N ILE A 76 12.84 18.39 3.55
CA ILE A 76 12.71 18.56 2.10
C ILE A 76 12.02 19.89 1.83
N GLN A 77 12.62 20.71 0.96
CA GLN A 77 12.01 21.92 0.45
C GLN A 77 11.79 21.79 -1.07
N LEU A 78 10.55 22.01 -1.49
CA LEU A 78 10.14 21.83 -2.87
C LEU A 78 9.83 23.19 -3.49
N THR A 79 10.42 23.44 -4.66
CA THR A 79 10.05 24.57 -5.51
C THR A 79 9.59 24.02 -6.84
N SER A 80 8.39 24.37 -7.30
CA SER A 80 7.89 23.96 -8.61
C SER A 80 7.28 25.13 -9.35
N LEU A 81 7.52 25.17 -10.67
CA LEU A 81 6.93 26.19 -11.54
C LEU A 81 5.46 25.90 -11.86
N TYR A 82 5.08 24.62 -11.94
CA TYR A 82 3.77 24.19 -12.44
C TYR A 82 3.01 23.29 -11.47
N GLY A 83 3.65 22.77 -10.41
CA GLY A 83 3.02 21.90 -9.40
C GLY A 83 2.76 20.45 -9.85
N ASP A 84 3.08 20.12 -11.10
CA ASP A 84 2.93 18.79 -11.70
C ASP A 84 4.22 17.93 -11.63
N GLY A 85 5.31 18.50 -11.13
CA GLY A 85 6.62 17.85 -11.06
C GLY A 85 7.47 17.92 -12.33
N SER A 86 6.97 18.50 -13.43
CA SER A 86 7.70 18.59 -14.72
C SER A 86 8.88 19.58 -14.68
N LYS A 87 8.76 20.62 -13.86
CA LYS A 87 9.80 21.60 -13.53
C LYS A 87 9.76 21.84 -12.02
N ALA A 88 10.57 21.06 -11.32
CA ALA A 88 10.69 21.12 -9.89
C ALA A 88 12.15 21.01 -9.45
N THR A 89 12.48 21.76 -8.41
CA THR A 89 13.74 21.68 -7.67
C THR A 89 13.44 21.11 -6.30
N ILE A 90 14.27 20.17 -5.87
CA ILE A 90 14.19 19.52 -4.57
C ILE A 90 15.46 19.92 -3.81
N ASP A 91 15.29 20.73 -2.78
CA ASP A 91 16.34 21.04 -1.83
C ASP A 91 16.21 20.11 -0.61
N MET A 92 17.35 19.57 -0.18
CA MET A 92 17.45 18.85 1.08
C MET A 92 18.41 19.58 2.01
N ARG A 93 17.88 20.09 3.12
CA ARG A 93 18.65 20.72 4.21
C ARG A 93 19.52 21.91 3.77
N GLY A 94 19.12 22.66 2.75
CA GLY A 94 19.78 23.88 2.28
C GLY A 94 20.91 23.67 1.28
N PHE A 95 20.88 22.58 0.51
CA PHE A 95 21.92 22.20 -0.46
C PHE A 95 21.41 22.08 -1.92
N GLY A 96 20.21 22.56 -2.23
CA GLY A 96 19.54 22.44 -3.54
C GLY A 96 19.45 23.70 -4.37
#